data_AF-A0A9W7E670-F1
#
_entry.id   AF-A0A9W7E670-F1
#
_cell.length_a   1.000
_cell.length_b   1.000
_cell.length_c   1.000
_cell.angle_alpha   90.00
_cell.angle_beta   90.00
_cell.angle_gamma   90.00
#
_symmetry.space_group_name_H-M   'P 1'
#
loop_
_entity.id
_entity.type
_entity.pdbx_description
1 polymer ?
#
loop_
_entity_poly.entity_id
_entity_poly.type
_entity_poly.pdbx_seq_one_letter_code
_entity_poly.pdbx_strand_id
1 'polypeptide(L)'
;MSRIDKAKVDRISRNKWRRKDLDGKSLISDTLVEMENDVDFKRTLNDLKVMGKKKMTLEERKNRRRALDNLSVPSFKDFVKQQQQQEQQQQQEKTVAGSVAGAVAAELTRNKTTVFQLNIGLYCNQACGHCHVESSPRRKEMMDVETADRCLKILANSPQVTTLDITGGAPELNATFRHIVKEARKIRPDLDIIDRCNLTVVHEPGQEDLIDFLVEHRVHIIASLPCYSEKNVNQQRGKGVFDRSVSALLAFNEAGYGDERTGLVLDLVYNPLGAFLPPPQESLEQKYKEELMDTFGISFNNLYTMTNIPVKRFADFLHRRGELEEYMDLLVRNFNLDTTENLMCMETVSVGWDGKIYDCDFNQQLGFGIGSDVSKGQVFEGGKTVLDIEGLDELAKDTIAFDNHCYGCTAGMGSS
;
A
#
# COMPACT_ATOMS: atom_id res chain seq x y z
N MET A 1 12.25 26.35 11.65
CA MET A 1 10.90 26.72 12.13
C MET A 1 9.98 26.61 10.92
N SER A 2 9.11 25.60 10.89
CA SER A 2 8.13 25.47 9.80
C SER A 2 7.28 26.74 9.79
N ARG A 3 6.95 27.24 8.60
CA ARG A 3 6.12 28.44 8.39
C ARG A 3 4.64 28.19 8.68
N ILE A 4 4.30 27.07 9.33
CA ILE A 4 2.97 26.88 9.88
C ILE A 4 2.95 27.65 11.20
N ASP A 5 2.80 28.97 11.07
CA ASP A 5 2.45 29.88 12.15
C ASP A 5 1.33 29.20 12.95
N LYS A 6 1.58 28.92 14.23
CA LYS A 6 0.59 28.37 15.18
C LYS A 6 -0.69 29.21 15.28
N ALA A 7 -0.73 30.38 14.61
CA ALA A 7 -1.82 31.32 14.52
C ALA A 7 -2.64 31.28 13.21
N LYS A 8 -2.38 30.37 12.24
CA LYS A 8 -2.95 30.46 10.87
C LYS A 8 -3.66 29.22 10.32
N VAL A 9 -4.28 28.41 11.18
CA VAL A 9 -5.50 27.66 10.80
C VAL A 9 -6.70 28.58 11.08
N ASP A 10 -6.65 29.83 10.58
CA ASP A 10 -7.78 30.76 10.70
C ASP A 10 -8.93 30.14 9.93
N ARG A 11 -9.78 29.42 10.68
CA ARG A 11 -11.00 28.70 10.30
C ARG A 11 -11.23 28.71 8.79
N ILE A 12 -11.01 27.55 8.17
CA ILE A 12 -11.31 27.25 6.77
C ILE A 12 -12.63 27.93 6.39
N SER A 13 -12.56 29.15 5.83
CA SER A 13 -13.72 30.04 5.75
C SER A 13 -14.18 30.15 4.32
N ARG A 14 -15.44 29.71 4.13
CA ARG A 14 -16.27 29.78 2.91
C ARG A 14 -15.89 28.86 1.74
N ASN A 15 -14.77 28.12 1.81
CA ASN A 15 -14.44 26.96 0.95
C ASN A 15 -14.17 25.75 1.87
N LYS A 16 -15.27 25.10 2.28
CA LYS A 16 -15.47 24.24 3.47
C LYS A 16 -14.28 23.41 4.01
N TRP A 17 -13.36 22.95 3.16
CA TRP A 17 -12.29 22.02 3.52
C TRP A 17 -10.89 22.37 3.00
N ARG A 18 -10.72 23.52 2.34
CA ARG A 18 -9.46 23.84 1.65
C ARG A 18 -8.84 25.13 2.15
N ARG A 19 -7.51 25.14 2.16
CA ARG A 19 -6.73 26.33 2.46
C ARG A 19 -6.75 27.27 1.26
N LYS A 20 -7.21 28.51 1.47
CA LYS A 20 -7.36 29.53 0.42
C LYS A 20 -6.12 29.75 -0.45
N ASP A 21 -4.92 29.60 0.10
CA ASP A 21 -3.67 29.78 -0.64
C ASP A 21 -3.29 28.58 -1.53
N LEU A 22 -3.88 27.41 -1.25
CA LEU A 22 -3.76 26.14 -1.97
C LEU A 22 -4.96 25.89 -2.92
N ASP A 23 -6.07 26.61 -2.75
CA ASP A 23 -7.28 26.48 -3.56
C ASP A 23 -6.98 26.58 -5.07
N GLY A 24 -7.45 25.57 -5.82
CA GLY A 24 -7.32 25.49 -7.27
C GLY A 24 -5.90 25.27 -7.79
N LYS A 25 -4.89 25.12 -6.91
CA LYS A 25 -3.49 24.88 -7.31
C LYS A 25 -3.16 23.40 -7.23
N SER A 26 -3.09 22.78 -8.40
CA SER A 26 -2.61 21.41 -8.54
C SER A 26 -1.15 21.26 -8.12
N LEU A 27 -0.80 20.14 -7.49
CA LEU A 27 0.59 19.75 -7.21
C LEU A 27 1.27 19.14 -8.46
N ILE A 28 0.51 18.84 -9.51
CA ILE A 28 0.99 18.12 -10.69
C ILE A 28 2.11 18.88 -11.40
N SER A 29 1.97 20.18 -11.62
CA SER A 29 2.98 20.97 -12.33
C SER A 29 4.32 20.95 -11.60
N ASP A 30 4.30 21.13 -10.28
CA ASP A 30 5.50 21.15 -9.45
C ASP A 30 6.14 19.76 -9.41
N THR A 31 5.32 18.71 -9.25
CA THR A 31 5.77 17.31 -9.30
C THR A 31 6.43 16.98 -10.64
N LEU A 32 5.86 17.42 -11.76
CA LEU A 32 6.44 17.19 -13.09
C LEU A 32 7.80 17.88 -13.23
N VAL A 33 7.94 19.12 -12.74
CA VAL A 33 9.22 19.84 -12.74
C VAL A 33 10.26 19.13 -11.86
N GLU A 34 9.87 18.63 -10.69
CA GLU A 34 10.76 17.84 -9.83
C GLU A 34 11.23 16.56 -10.52
N MET A 35 10.30 15.80 -11.10
CA MET A 35 10.62 14.58 -11.86
C MET A 35 11.53 14.87 -13.08
N GLU A 36 11.39 16.04 -13.70
CA GLU A 36 12.23 16.48 -14.82
C GLU A 36 13.63 16.92 -14.40
N ASN A 37 13.89 17.10 -13.11
CA ASN A 37 15.21 17.44 -12.59
C ASN A 37 15.85 16.28 -11.83
N ASP A 38 15.06 15.33 -11.35
CA ASP A 38 15.52 14.15 -10.64
C ASP A 38 16.17 13.12 -11.58
N VAL A 39 17.41 12.74 -11.24
CA VAL A 39 18.24 11.84 -12.04
C VAL A 39 17.70 10.40 -12.01
N ASP A 40 17.18 9.96 -10.87
CA ASP A 40 16.64 8.61 -10.69
C ASP A 40 15.36 8.44 -11.49
N PHE A 41 14.45 9.42 -11.45
CA PHE A 41 13.24 9.43 -12.27
C PHE A 41 13.55 9.39 -13.78
N LYS A 42 14.51 10.20 -14.24
CA LYS A 42 14.94 10.19 -15.65
C LYS A 42 15.45 8.83 -16.07
N ARG A 43 16.26 8.19 -15.22
CA ARG A 43 16.84 6.89 -15.50
C ARG A 43 15.79 5.78 -15.55
N THR A 44 14.94 5.67 -14.53
CA THR A 44 13.84 4.68 -14.52
C THR A 44 12.91 4.87 -15.73
N LEU A 45 12.59 6.11 -16.12
CA LEU A 45 11.81 6.37 -17.33
C LEU A 45 12.52 5.95 -18.62
N ASN A 46 13.84 6.17 -18.71
CA ASN A 46 14.63 5.73 -19.85
C ASN A 46 14.69 4.20 -19.92
N ASP A 47 14.95 3.53 -18.80
CA ASP A 47 14.99 2.07 -18.70
C ASP A 47 13.63 1.47 -19.08
N LEU A 48 12.52 2.09 -18.68
CA LEU A 48 11.17 1.69 -19.09
C LEU A 48 10.94 1.81 -20.58
N LYS A 49 11.43 2.89 -21.22
CA LYS A 49 11.35 3.07 -22.68
C LYS A 49 12.21 2.06 -23.44
N VAL A 50 13.40 1.74 -22.92
CA VAL A 50 14.38 0.88 -23.61
C VAL A 50 14.08 -0.61 -23.41
N MET A 51 13.76 -1.02 -22.18
CA MET A 51 13.60 -2.43 -21.80
C MET A 51 12.13 -2.88 -21.78
N GLY A 52 11.21 -1.96 -21.51
CA GLY A 52 9.80 -2.28 -21.25
C GLY A 52 9.57 -2.87 -19.86
N LYS A 53 8.33 -2.71 -19.35
CA LYS A 53 7.93 -3.07 -17.97
C LYS A 53 8.24 -4.53 -17.61
N LYS A 54 7.96 -5.47 -18.53
CA LYS A 54 8.18 -6.91 -18.32
C LYS A 54 9.66 -7.21 -18.07
N LYS A 55 10.54 -6.73 -18.97
CA LYS A 55 11.97 -6.99 -18.89
C LYS A 55 12.61 -6.32 -17.67
N MET A 56 12.20 -5.09 -17.34
CA MET A 56 12.63 -4.42 -16.11
C MET A 56 12.26 -5.24 -14.87
N THR A 57 11.02 -5.71 -14.78
CA THR A 57 10.55 -6.48 -13.62
C THR A 57 11.30 -7.81 -13.48
N LEU A 58 11.63 -8.47 -14.60
CA LEU A 58 12.48 -9.66 -14.59
C LEU A 58 13.92 -9.36 -14.15
N GLU A 59 14.48 -8.21 -14.54
CA GLU A 59 15.83 -7.81 -14.12
C GLU A 59 15.87 -7.45 -12.63
N GLU A 60 14.87 -6.71 -12.16
CA GLU A 60 14.64 -6.39 -10.75
C GLU A 60 14.56 -7.67 -9.90
N ARG A 61 13.80 -8.67 -10.37
CA ARG A 61 13.71 -10.00 -9.76
C ARG A 61 15.05 -10.72 -9.70
N LYS A 62 15.82 -10.71 -10.79
CA LYS A 62 17.17 -11.31 -10.82
C LYS A 62 18.12 -10.62 -9.85
N ASN A 63 18.09 -9.30 -9.76
CA ASN A 63 18.95 -8.54 -8.85
C ASN A 63 18.64 -8.88 -7.39
N ARG A 64 17.35 -8.95 -7.01
CA ARG A 64 16.96 -9.46 -5.67
C ARG A 64 17.42 -10.89 -5.42
N ARG A 65 17.28 -11.79 -6.41
CA ARG A 65 17.69 -13.19 -6.25
C ARG A 65 19.20 -13.31 -6.07
N ARG A 66 20.00 -12.58 -6.86
CA ARG A 66 21.46 -12.51 -6.70
C ARG A 66 21.89 -12.01 -5.31
N ALA A 67 21.25 -10.96 -4.81
CA ALA A 67 21.50 -10.45 -3.46
C ALA A 67 21.33 -11.54 -2.38
N LEU A 68 20.35 -12.43 -2.53
CA LEU A 68 20.12 -13.53 -1.60
C LEU A 68 20.99 -14.77 -1.88
N ASP A 69 21.37 -15.02 -3.13
CA ASP A 69 22.25 -16.14 -3.50
C ASP A 69 23.64 -15.98 -2.87
N ASN A 70 24.15 -14.74 -2.82
CA ASN A 70 25.41 -14.41 -2.15
C ASN A 70 25.38 -14.71 -0.64
N LEU A 71 24.18 -14.72 -0.04
CA LEU A 71 23.92 -15.03 1.36
C LEU A 71 23.54 -16.50 1.59
N SER A 72 23.51 -17.33 0.55
CA SER A 72 23.04 -18.73 0.60
C SER A 72 21.61 -18.91 1.13
N VAL A 73 20.76 -17.89 0.96
CA VAL A 73 19.36 -17.94 1.40
C VAL A 73 18.54 -18.71 0.36
N PRO A 74 17.74 -19.74 0.72
CA PRO A 74 16.93 -20.49 -0.23
C PRO A 74 15.76 -19.67 -0.80
N SER A 75 14.84 -20.33 -1.54
CA SER A 75 13.59 -19.69 -1.94
C SER A 75 12.79 -19.29 -0.69
N PHE A 76 11.96 -18.23 -0.78
CA PHE A 76 11.15 -17.80 0.38
C PHE A 76 10.29 -18.94 0.94
N LYS A 77 9.66 -19.74 0.08
CA LYS A 77 8.86 -20.90 0.50
C LYS A 77 9.69 -21.93 1.26
N ASP A 78 10.88 -22.25 0.76
CA ASP A 78 11.75 -23.23 1.42
C ASP A 78 12.33 -22.67 2.72
N PHE A 79 12.63 -21.37 2.77
CA PHE A 79 13.07 -20.68 3.99
C PHE A 79 12.00 -20.76 5.08
N VAL A 80 10.75 -20.41 4.78
CA VAL A 80 9.64 -20.50 5.75
C VAL A 80 9.48 -21.94 6.26
N LYS A 81 9.52 -22.93 5.37
CA LYS A 81 9.46 -24.35 5.77
C LYS A 81 10.60 -24.74 6.71
N GLN A 82 11.81 -24.28 6.46
CA GLN A 82 12.96 -24.51 7.34
C GLN A 82 12.76 -23.85 8.71
N GLN A 83 12.27 -22.62 8.76
CA GLN A 83 11.99 -21.91 10.02
C GLN A 83 10.89 -22.61 10.84
N GLN A 84 9.78 -23.01 10.21
CA GLN A 84 8.71 -23.78 10.85
C GLN A 84 9.22 -25.11 11.44
N GLN A 85 10.07 -25.84 10.69
CA GLN A 85 10.66 -27.09 11.17
C GLN A 85 11.59 -26.87 12.37
N GLN A 86 12.41 -25.81 12.34
CA GLN A 86 13.30 -25.46 13.44
C GLN A 86 12.51 -25.09 14.71
N GLU A 87 11.44 -24.31 14.58
CA GLU A 87 10.58 -23.94 15.70
C GLU A 87 9.88 -25.16 16.30
N GLN A 88 9.35 -26.06 15.47
CA GLN A 88 8.72 -27.31 15.94
C GLN A 88 9.71 -28.19 16.71
N GLN A 89 10.96 -28.31 16.24
CA GLN A 89 12.00 -29.06 16.95
C GLN A 89 12.32 -28.43 18.32
N GLN A 90 12.47 -27.11 18.38
CA GLN A 90 12.70 -26.40 19.64
C GLN A 90 11.53 -26.54 20.63
N GLN A 91 10.29 -26.53 20.14
CA GLN A 91 9.10 -26.74 20.96
C GLN A 91 9.02 -28.19 21.49
N GLN A 92 9.35 -29.19 20.66
CA GLN A 92 9.42 -30.60 21.08
C GLN A 92 10.51 -30.86 22.12
N GLU A 93 11.68 -30.25 21.97
CA GLU A 93 12.77 -30.35 22.96
C GLU A 93 12.41 -29.69 24.31
N LYS A 94 11.56 -28.65 24.29
CA LYS A 94 11.05 -28.00 25.51
C LYS A 94 9.87 -28.76 26.16
N THR A 95 9.13 -29.57 25.40
CA THR A 95 7.98 -30.37 25.90
C THR A 95 8.36 -31.81 26.24
N VAL A 96 9.38 -32.00 27.09
CA VAL A 96 9.66 -33.30 27.73
C VAL A 96 8.79 -33.44 29.00
N ALA A 97 7.47 -33.42 28.87
CA ALA A 97 6.50 -33.90 29.88
C ALA A 97 5.06 -33.88 29.35
N GLY A 98 4.68 -34.90 28.57
CA GLY A 98 3.26 -35.27 28.41
C GLY A 98 2.48 -34.56 27.31
N SER A 99 2.30 -35.28 26.19
CA SER A 99 1.35 -35.08 25.08
C SER A 99 1.33 -33.73 24.36
N VAL A 100 1.76 -33.72 23.10
CA VAL A 100 1.12 -32.85 22.09
C VAL A 100 1.11 -33.57 20.74
N ALA A 101 -0.08 -33.64 20.13
CA ALA A 101 -0.24 -34.00 18.73
C ALA A 101 0.50 -32.98 17.86
N GLY A 102 1.35 -33.46 16.96
CA GLY A 102 2.18 -32.60 16.11
C GLY A 102 1.33 -31.62 15.29
N ALA A 103 1.60 -30.33 15.45
CA ALA A 103 1.16 -29.32 14.51
C ALA A 103 1.93 -29.56 13.20
N VAL A 104 1.22 -30.04 12.18
CA VAL A 104 1.74 -30.13 10.81
C VAL A 104 2.14 -28.71 10.39
N ALA A 105 3.34 -28.55 9.80
CA ALA A 105 3.79 -27.26 9.26
C ALA A 105 2.68 -26.65 8.40
N ALA A 106 2.12 -25.52 8.83
CA ALA A 106 1.02 -24.88 8.12
C ALA A 106 1.53 -24.46 6.74
N GLU A 107 1.02 -25.11 5.70
CA GLU A 107 1.23 -24.63 4.35
C GLU A 107 0.62 -23.22 4.25
N LEU A 108 1.40 -22.28 3.72
CA LEU A 108 0.96 -20.92 3.40
C LEU A 108 -0.13 -20.97 2.32
N THR A 109 -1.34 -21.26 2.76
CA THR A 109 -2.54 -21.47 1.96
C THR A 109 -3.47 -20.30 2.13
N ARG A 110 -4.20 -20.01 1.05
CA ARG A 110 -5.15 -18.91 1.02
C ARG A 110 -6.29 -19.19 2.01
N ASN A 111 -6.54 -18.23 2.89
CA ASN A 111 -7.73 -18.17 3.73
C ASN A 111 -8.93 -17.68 2.91
N LYS A 112 -10.11 -17.73 3.53
CA LYS A 112 -11.31 -17.12 2.96
C LYS A 112 -11.04 -15.63 2.70
N THR A 113 -11.26 -15.16 1.47
CA THR A 113 -11.03 -13.77 1.10
C THR A 113 -12.00 -12.85 1.84
N THR A 114 -11.50 -12.02 2.76
CA THR A 114 -12.25 -11.04 3.55
C THR A 114 -12.06 -9.62 3.03
N VAL A 115 -10.90 -9.35 2.39
CA VAL A 115 -10.55 -8.06 1.81
C VAL A 115 -10.52 -8.15 0.28
N PHE A 116 -11.38 -7.36 -0.37
CA PHE A 116 -11.35 -7.19 -1.81
C PHE A 116 -10.70 -5.85 -2.15
N GLN A 117 -9.48 -5.89 -2.67
CA GLN A 117 -8.71 -4.69 -2.97
C GLN A 117 -8.80 -4.33 -4.46
N LEU A 118 -9.04 -3.07 -4.76
CA LEU A 118 -9.07 -2.53 -6.12
C LEU A 118 -7.98 -1.47 -6.27
N ASN A 119 -6.93 -1.79 -7.02
CA ASN A 119 -5.95 -0.79 -7.46
C ASN A 119 -6.43 -0.19 -8.77
N ILE A 120 -7.17 0.91 -8.68
CA ILE A 120 -7.96 1.45 -9.79
C ILE A 120 -7.14 2.30 -10.77
N GLY A 121 -5.84 2.45 -10.58
CA GLY A 121 -5.00 3.19 -11.52
C GLY A 121 -3.68 3.60 -10.92
N LEU A 122 -2.79 4.11 -11.77
CA LEU A 122 -1.42 4.46 -11.39
C LEU A 122 -1.17 5.97 -11.53
N TYR A 123 -2.16 6.73 -12.01
CA TYR A 123 -2.13 8.19 -12.03
C TYR A 123 -2.20 8.77 -10.62
N CYS A 124 -1.29 9.69 -10.32
CA CYS A 124 -1.20 10.36 -9.02
C CYS A 124 -0.73 11.80 -9.22
N ASN A 125 -1.13 12.72 -8.35
CA ASN A 125 -0.59 14.08 -8.31
C ASN A 125 0.79 14.18 -7.64
N GLN A 126 1.32 13.09 -7.08
CA GLN A 126 2.65 12.98 -6.46
C GLN A 126 3.52 11.95 -7.19
N ALA A 127 4.83 12.01 -6.99
CA ALA A 127 5.78 10.99 -7.46
C ALA A 127 6.75 10.60 -6.33
N CYS A 128 6.26 9.84 -5.34
CA CYS A 128 7.06 9.47 -4.17
C CYS A 128 8.23 8.55 -4.54
N GLY A 129 9.40 8.76 -3.93
CA GLY A 129 10.62 8.00 -4.23
C GLY A 129 10.57 6.51 -3.87
N HIS A 130 9.70 6.13 -2.93
CA HIS A 130 9.52 4.75 -2.44
C HIS A 130 8.22 4.10 -2.93
N CYS A 131 7.50 4.75 -3.85
CA CYS A 131 6.18 4.25 -4.29
C CYS A 131 6.33 2.90 -5.00
N HIS A 132 5.87 1.82 -4.35
CA HIS A 132 5.87 0.47 -4.91
C HIS A 132 4.93 0.33 -6.10
N VAL A 133 3.92 1.20 -6.23
CA VAL A 133 2.98 1.27 -7.37
C VAL A 133 3.56 2.03 -8.58
N GLU A 134 4.68 2.74 -8.38
CA GLU A 134 5.30 3.66 -9.34
C GLU A 134 4.36 4.75 -9.87
N SER A 135 3.44 5.19 -9.03
CA SER A 135 2.45 6.20 -9.40
C SER A 135 3.07 7.57 -9.63
N SER A 136 2.56 8.30 -10.62
CA SER A 136 3.00 9.67 -10.96
C SER A 136 2.02 10.38 -11.88
N PRO A 137 2.17 11.70 -12.08
CA PRO A 137 1.32 12.43 -13.04
C PRO A 137 1.55 12.04 -14.50
N ARG A 138 2.57 11.22 -14.80
CA ARG A 138 2.87 10.73 -16.16
C ARG A 138 2.20 9.39 -16.48
N ARG A 139 1.60 8.73 -15.49
CA ARG A 139 0.91 7.44 -15.67
C ARG A 139 -0.44 7.67 -16.37
N LYS A 140 -0.92 6.66 -17.08
CA LYS A 140 -2.18 6.71 -17.84
C LYS A 140 -3.11 5.55 -17.53
N GLU A 141 -2.61 4.58 -16.78
CA GLU A 141 -3.32 3.40 -16.32
C GLU A 141 -4.45 3.81 -15.38
N MET A 142 -5.70 3.60 -15.83
CA MET A 142 -6.94 3.97 -15.14
C MET A 142 -7.97 2.87 -15.39
N MET A 143 -8.62 2.40 -14.33
CA MET A 143 -9.72 1.45 -14.41
C MET A 143 -10.91 2.11 -15.10
N ASP A 144 -11.48 1.42 -16.09
CA ASP A 144 -12.70 1.85 -16.77
C ASP A 144 -13.97 1.38 -16.03
N VAL A 145 -15.11 1.93 -16.45
CA VAL A 145 -16.40 1.64 -15.82
C VAL A 145 -16.81 0.17 -15.99
N GLU A 146 -16.49 -0.45 -17.13
CA GLU A 146 -16.83 -1.86 -17.40
C GLU A 146 -16.10 -2.80 -16.42
N THR A 147 -14.80 -2.58 -16.21
CA THR A 147 -13.99 -3.32 -15.24
C THR A 147 -14.49 -3.06 -13.82
N ALA A 148 -14.79 -1.81 -13.47
CA ALA A 148 -15.34 -1.44 -12.16
C ALA A 148 -16.69 -2.14 -11.90
N ASP A 149 -17.61 -2.14 -12.87
CA ASP A 149 -18.90 -2.83 -12.78
C ASP A 149 -18.73 -4.33 -12.63
N ARG A 150 -17.74 -4.92 -13.30
CA ARG A 150 -17.44 -6.34 -13.11
C ARG A 150 -16.93 -6.61 -11.70
N CYS A 151 -16.06 -5.77 -11.14
CA CYS A 151 -15.62 -5.87 -9.75
C CYS A 151 -16.81 -5.77 -8.79
N LEU A 152 -17.72 -4.82 -9.00
CA LEU A 152 -18.92 -4.66 -8.18
C LEU A 152 -19.85 -5.88 -8.24
N LYS A 153 -19.97 -6.55 -9.40
CA LYS A 153 -20.69 -7.83 -9.51
C LYS A 153 -20.02 -8.95 -8.70
N ILE A 154 -18.69 -9.06 -8.78
CA ILE A 154 -17.93 -10.03 -7.98
C ILE A 154 -18.13 -9.76 -6.49
N LEU A 155 -18.09 -8.49 -6.06
CA LEU A 155 -18.35 -8.08 -4.68
C LEU A 155 -19.76 -8.49 -4.23
N ALA A 156 -20.79 -8.27 -5.06
CA ALA A 156 -22.16 -8.67 -4.76
C ALA A 156 -22.30 -10.20 -4.57
N ASN A 157 -21.53 -10.97 -5.32
CA ASN A 157 -21.48 -12.44 -5.23
C ASN A 157 -20.54 -12.97 -4.15
N SER A 158 -19.84 -12.10 -3.42
CA SER A 158 -18.83 -12.48 -2.42
C SER A 158 -19.24 -12.03 -1.01
N PRO A 159 -20.27 -12.64 -0.40
CA PRO A 159 -20.79 -12.21 0.91
C PRO A 159 -19.77 -12.31 2.05
N GLN A 160 -18.70 -13.08 1.86
CA GLN A 160 -17.57 -13.19 2.78
C GLN A 160 -16.75 -11.92 2.94
N VAL A 161 -16.78 -11.03 1.94
CA VAL A 161 -16.00 -9.80 1.95
C VAL A 161 -16.59 -8.86 2.98
N THR A 162 -15.74 -8.40 3.88
CA THR A 162 -16.07 -7.40 4.90
C THR A 162 -15.50 -6.03 4.54
N THR A 163 -14.45 -6.00 3.71
CA THR A 163 -13.71 -4.78 3.37
C THR A 163 -13.48 -4.66 1.87
N LEU A 164 -13.84 -3.51 1.30
CA LEU A 164 -13.45 -3.06 -0.03
C LEU A 164 -12.33 -2.03 0.11
N ASP A 165 -11.10 -2.41 -0.26
CA ASP A 165 -9.92 -1.55 -0.15
C ASP A 165 -9.58 -0.89 -1.49
N ILE A 166 -9.80 0.41 -1.61
CA ILE A 166 -9.57 1.14 -2.86
C ILE A 166 -8.22 1.86 -2.78
N THR A 167 -7.33 1.53 -3.72
CA THR A 167 -5.96 2.03 -3.80
C THR A 167 -5.60 2.44 -5.24
N GLY A 168 -4.35 2.88 -5.44
CA GLY A 168 -3.82 3.20 -6.76
C GLY A 168 -2.71 4.24 -6.72
N GLY A 169 -2.84 5.28 -7.54
CA GLY A 169 -1.94 6.43 -7.50
C GLY A 169 -2.42 7.49 -6.54
N ALA A 170 -3.43 8.24 -6.95
CA ALA A 170 -4.43 8.74 -6.02
C ALA A 170 -5.77 8.22 -6.54
N PRO A 171 -6.40 7.22 -5.90
CA PRO A 171 -7.64 6.62 -6.39
C PRO A 171 -8.71 7.67 -6.67
N GLU A 172 -8.78 8.73 -5.87
CA GLU A 172 -9.77 9.81 -5.96
C GLU A 172 -9.69 10.62 -7.26
N LEU A 173 -8.54 10.57 -7.96
CA LEU A 173 -8.38 11.17 -9.29
C LEU A 173 -8.91 10.29 -10.43
N ASN A 174 -9.33 9.06 -10.15
CA ASN A 174 -9.99 8.21 -11.13
C ASN A 174 -11.50 8.51 -11.19
N ALA A 175 -12.01 8.70 -12.41
CA ALA A 175 -13.42 8.88 -12.69
C ALA A 175 -14.31 7.74 -12.14
N THR A 176 -13.79 6.52 -12.00
CA THR A 176 -14.51 5.37 -11.45
C THR A 176 -14.54 5.32 -9.92
N PHE A 177 -13.70 6.07 -9.21
CA PHE A 177 -13.63 6.04 -7.74
C PHE A 177 -14.99 6.28 -7.09
N ARG A 178 -15.64 7.40 -7.46
CA ARG A 178 -16.94 7.78 -6.89
C ARG A 178 -18.05 6.82 -7.31
N HIS A 179 -17.95 6.22 -8.50
CA HIS A 179 -18.87 5.19 -8.97
C HIS A 179 -18.75 3.92 -8.11
N ILE A 180 -17.54 3.42 -7.92
CA ILE A 180 -17.25 2.23 -7.10
C ILE A 180 -17.78 2.41 -5.68
N VAL A 181 -17.44 3.53 -5.02
CA VAL A 181 -17.88 3.80 -3.63
C VAL A 181 -19.41 3.86 -3.54
N LYS A 182 -20.09 4.57 -4.45
CA LYS A 182 -21.55 4.70 -4.46
C LYS A 182 -22.24 3.35 -4.65
N GLU A 183 -21.81 2.59 -5.65
CA GLU A 183 -22.44 1.30 -5.97
C GLU A 183 -22.10 0.25 -4.91
N ALA A 184 -20.86 0.19 -4.41
CA ALA A 184 -20.50 -0.73 -3.32
C ALA A 184 -21.35 -0.47 -2.07
N ARG A 185 -21.54 0.80 -1.68
CA ARG A 185 -22.37 1.16 -0.53
C ARG A 185 -23.85 0.80 -0.74
N LYS A 186 -24.37 0.85 -1.98
CA LYS A 186 -25.73 0.37 -2.30
C LYS A 186 -25.87 -1.15 -2.19
N ILE A 187 -24.86 -1.89 -2.66
CA ILE A 187 -24.84 -3.36 -2.64
C ILE A 187 -24.72 -3.86 -1.20
N ARG A 188 -23.81 -3.25 -0.41
CA ARG A 188 -23.51 -3.63 0.97
C ARG A 188 -23.40 -2.38 1.86
N PRO A 189 -24.50 -1.95 2.51
CA PRO A 189 -24.49 -0.78 3.39
C PRO A 189 -23.54 -0.90 4.59
N ASP A 190 -23.25 -2.14 5.02
CA ASP A 190 -22.39 -2.51 6.14
C ASP A 190 -20.91 -2.67 5.77
N LEU A 191 -20.56 -2.64 4.48
CA LEU A 191 -19.20 -2.87 4.02
C LEU A 191 -18.24 -1.79 4.54
N ASP A 192 -17.08 -2.20 5.04
CA ASP A 192 -16.01 -1.25 5.27
C ASP A 192 -15.39 -0.88 3.92
N ILE A 193 -15.39 0.41 3.58
CA ILE A 193 -14.85 0.92 2.31
C ILE A 193 -13.67 1.79 2.66
N ILE A 194 -12.48 1.33 2.29
CA ILE A 194 -11.21 2.02 2.55
C ILE A 194 -10.82 2.85 1.34
N ASP A 195 -10.38 4.08 1.58
CA ASP A 195 -9.68 4.93 0.63
C ASP A 195 -8.22 5.11 1.06
N ARG A 196 -7.28 4.55 0.28
CA ARG A 196 -5.84 4.74 0.47
C ARG A 196 -5.40 6.09 -0.08
N CYS A 197 -5.59 7.10 0.76
CA CYS A 197 -5.44 8.50 0.43
C CYS A 197 -3.99 9.00 0.53
N ASN A 198 -3.59 9.87 -0.39
CA ASN A 198 -2.28 10.53 -0.34
C ASN A 198 -2.28 11.91 0.34
N LEU A 199 -3.45 12.30 0.89
CA LEU A 199 -3.80 13.59 1.52
C LEU A 199 -3.81 14.80 0.57
N THR A 200 -2.80 14.98 -0.28
CA THR A 200 -2.70 16.22 -1.09
C THR A 200 -3.74 16.30 -2.19
N VAL A 201 -4.34 15.18 -2.59
CA VAL A 201 -5.43 15.08 -3.57
C VAL A 201 -6.66 15.90 -3.20
N VAL A 202 -6.93 16.11 -1.91
CA VAL A 202 -8.00 17.01 -1.41
C VAL A 202 -7.87 18.42 -1.98
N HIS A 203 -6.65 18.83 -2.34
CA HIS A 203 -6.36 20.15 -2.88
C HIS A 203 -6.23 20.17 -4.40
N GLU A 204 -6.52 19.08 -5.11
CA GLU A 204 -6.52 19.08 -6.57
C GLU A 204 -7.78 19.73 -7.15
N PRO A 205 -7.70 20.39 -8.32
CA PRO A 205 -8.87 20.88 -9.02
C PRO A 205 -9.87 19.75 -9.32
N GLY A 206 -11.16 19.98 -9.06
CA GLY A 206 -12.21 18.98 -9.23
C GLY A 206 -12.45 18.08 -8.02
N GLN A 207 -11.72 18.29 -6.92
CA GLN A 207 -11.88 17.56 -5.65
C GLN A 207 -12.45 18.45 -4.53
N GLU A 208 -13.08 19.58 -4.88
CA GLU A 208 -13.65 20.53 -3.93
C GLU A 208 -14.67 19.90 -2.96
N ASP A 209 -15.43 18.92 -3.44
CA ASP A 209 -16.47 18.20 -2.69
C ASP A 209 -15.99 16.83 -2.16
N LEU A 210 -14.71 16.48 -2.31
CA LEU A 210 -14.20 15.14 -2.01
C LEU A 210 -14.45 14.74 -0.56
N ILE A 211 -14.14 15.61 0.41
CA ILE A 211 -14.38 15.29 1.83
C ILE A 211 -15.87 15.10 2.11
N ASP A 212 -16.74 15.95 1.54
CA ASP A 212 -18.19 15.80 1.71
C ASP A 212 -18.69 14.47 1.16
N PHE A 213 -18.16 14.07 0.00
CA PHE A 213 -18.44 12.77 -0.61
C PHE A 213 -17.97 11.59 0.26
N LEU A 214 -16.75 11.65 0.81
CA LEU A 214 -16.21 10.61 1.68
C LEU A 214 -17.03 10.49 2.98
N VAL A 215 -17.44 11.62 3.58
CA VAL A 215 -18.33 11.66 4.75
C VAL A 215 -19.71 11.05 4.43
N GLU A 216 -20.32 11.45 3.31
CA GLU A 216 -21.65 10.95 2.88
C GLU A 216 -21.67 9.42 2.80
N HIS A 217 -20.58 8.83 2.29
CA HIS A 217 -20.44 7.38 2.12
C HIS A 217 -19.73 6.67 3.28
N ARG A 218 -19.39 7.40 4.35
CA ARG A 218 -18.65 6.91 5.53
C ARG A 218 -17.42 6.10 5.13
N VAL A 219 -16.63 6.63 4.21
CA VAL A 219 -15.41 5.98 3.74
C VAL A 219 -14.35 6.05 4.85
N HIS A 220 -13.72 4.93 5.17
CA HIS A 220 -12.57 4.85 6.07
C HIS A 220 -11.33 5.33 5.32
N ILE A 221 -10.65 6.34 5.88
CA ILE A 221 -9.45 6.91 5.26
C ILE A 221 -8.22 6.28 5.88
N ILE A 222 -7.37 5.67 5.04
CA ILE A 222 -6.02 5.25 5.42
C ILE A 222 -5.03 6.14 4.67
N ALA A 223 -4.51 7.14 5.36
CA ALA A 223 -3.69 8.18 4.76
C ALA A 223 -2.20 7.95 4.95
N SER A 224 -1.44 8.00 3.86
CA SER A 224 0.03 7.89 3.94
C SER A 224 0.64 9.17 4.51
N LEU A 225 1.33 9.10 5.66
CA LEU A 225 2.10 10.20 6.27
C LEU A 225 3.41 9.67 6.88
N PRO A 226 4.52 9.65 6.12
CA PRO A 226 5.73 8.93 6.52
C PRO A 226 6.52 9.60 7.65
N CYS A 227 6.17 10.83 8.03
CA CYS A 227 6.71 11.50 9.21
C CYS A 227 5.78 12.66 9.61
N TYR A 228 5.77 13.03 10.89
CA TYR A 228 5.15 14.26 11.38
C TYR A 228 6.01 15.52 11.15
N SER A 229 7.18 15.40 10.51
CA SER A 229 8.08 16.54 10.23
C SER A 229 8.15 16.91 8.74
N GLU A 230 8.16 18.21 8.47
CA GLU A 230 8.19 18.78 7.12
C GLU A 230 9.38 18.29 6.29
N LYS A 231 10.58 18.33 6.87
CA LYS A 231 11.82 17.94 6.19
C LYS A 231 11.71 16.52 5.64
N ASN A 232 11.25 15.58 6.47
CA ASN A 232 11.19 14.17 6.14
C ASN A 232 10.10 13.89 5.09
N VAL A 233 8.90 14.46 5.27
CA VAL A 233 7.81 14.29 4.29
C VAL A 233 8.19 14.87 2.94
N ASN A 234 8.71 16.09 2.91
CA ASN A 234 9.08 16.75 1.65
C ASN A 234 10.26 16.05 0.95
N GLN A 235 11.22 15.49 1.70
CA GLN A 235 12.31 14.71 1.13
C GLN A 235 11.81 13.46 0.39
N GLN A 236 10.79 12.79 0.92
CA GLN A 236 10.34 11.51 0.39
C GLN A 236 9.24 11.64 -0.68
N ARG A 237 8.40 12.67 -0.55
CA ARG A 237 7.15 12.79 -1.31
C ARG A 237 7.11 13.98 -2.28
N GLY A 238 8.04 14.92 -2.15
CA GLY A 238 8.11 16.13 -2.98
C GLY A 238 7.86 17.41 -2.18
N LYS A 239 8.30 18.54 -2.72
CA LYS A 239 8.22 19.83 -2.02
C LYS A 239 6.78 20.27 -1.81
N GLY A 240 6.47 20.77 -0.62
CA GLY A 240 5.15 21.32 -0.29
C GLY A 240 4.08 20.25 -0.02
N VAL A 241 4.43 18.95 -0.04
CA VAL A 241 3.53 17.86 0.33
C VAL A 241 3.15 17.94 1.80
N PHE A 242 4.09 18.27 2.69
CA PHE A 242 3.80 18.33 4.14
C PHE A 242 2.70 19.34 4.47
N ASP A 243 2.82 20.59 3.98
CA ASP A 243 1.84 21.64 4.26
C ASP A 243 0.44 21.27 3.75
N ARG A 244 0.36 20.66 2.56
CA ARG A 244 -0.90 20.16 1.98
C ARG A 244 -1.46 18.99 2.79
N SER A 245 -0.60 18.10 3.30
CA SER A 245 -0.98 16.96 4.12
C SER A 245 -1.57 17.41 5.47
N VAL A 246 -0.88 18.32 6.17
CA VAL A 246 -1.37 18.92 7.42
C VAL A 246 -2.72 19.62 7.17
N SER A 247 -2.83 20.36 6.07
CA SER A 247 -4.10 21.01 5.71
C SER A 247 -5.24 20.03 5.46
N ALA A 248 -4.98 18.90 4.80
CA ALA A 248 -6.00 17.89 4.55
C ALA A 248 -6.45 17.19 5.84
N LEU A 249 -5.50 16.85 6.72
CA LEU A 249 -5.78 16.24 8.01
C LEU A 249 -6.66 17.14 8.90
N LEU A 250 -6.36 18.43 8.95
CA LEU A 250 -7.19 19.41 9.66
C LEU A 250 -8.61 19.47 9.10
N ALA A 251 -8.74 19.44 7.76
CA ALA A 251 -10.05 19.42 7.11
C ALA A 251 -10.82 18.13 7.40
N PHE A 252 -10.16 16.97 7.42
CA PHE A 252 -10.76 15.71 7.83
C PHE A 252 -11.22 15.76 9.30
N ASN A 253 -10.41 16.28 10.23
CA ASN A 253 -10.82 16.42 11.64
C ASN A 253 -12.02 17.37 11.80
N GLU A 254 -12.05 18.49 11.08
CA GLU A 254 -13.21 19.39 11.11
C GLU A 254 -14.47 18.73 10.51
N ALA A 255 -14.32 17.80 9.57
CA ALA A 255 -15.39 16.96 9.04
C ALA A 255 -15.81 15.81 9.99
N GLY A 256 -15.08 15.60 11.09
CA GLY A 256 -15.38 14.62 12.13
C GLY A 256 -14.53 13.34 12.08
N TYR A 257 -13.61 13.21 11.12
CA TYR A 257 -12.69 12.07 11.07
C TYR A 257 -11.69 12.09 12.24
N GLY A 258 -11.34 10.93 12.78
CA GLY A 258 -10.45 10.83 13.92
C GLY A 258 -11.12 11.08 15.29
N ASP A 259 -12.44 11.36 15.30
CA ASP A 259 -13.26 11.44 16.50
C ASP A 259 -14.16 10.19 16.58
N GLU A 260 -13.91 9.34 17.57
CA GLU A 260 -14.66 8.08 17.77
C GLU A 260 -16.18 8.29 17.87
N ARG A 261 -16.65 9.48 18.28
CA ARG A 261 -18.07 9.79 18.43
C ARG A 261 -18.82 9.93 17.11
N THR A 262 -18.11 10.20 16.01
CA THR A 262 -18.71 10.36 14.67
C THR A 262 -18.78 9.01 13.94
N GLY A 263 -17.90 8.07 14.32
CA GLY A 263 -17.66 6.83 13.61
C GLY A 263 -17.04 7.02 12.22
N LEU A 264 -16.41 8.18 11.96
CA LEU A 264 -15.59 8.43 10.77
C LEU A 264 -14.12 8.17 11.09
N VAL A 265 -13.55 7.15 10.44
CA VAL A 265 -12.22 6.62 10.78
C VAL A 265 -11.15 7.23 9.88
N LEU A 266 -10.10 7.76 10.50
CA LEU A 266 -8.89 8.25 9.85
C LEU A 266 -7.69 7.58 10.50
N ASP A 267 -7.03 6.72 9.74
CA ASP A 267 -5.77 6.10 10.13
C ASP A 267 -4.63 6.66 9.30
N LEU A 268 -3.42 6.59 9.87
CA LEU A 268 -2.20 7.03 9.22
C LEU A 268 -1.28 5.84 8.93
N VAL A 269 -0.50 5.94 7.86
CA VAL A 269 0.54 4.96 7.53
C VAL A 269 1.91 5.61 7.63
N TYR A 270 2.78 5.02 8.45
CA TYR A 270 4.21 5.29 8.49
C TYR A 270 4.96 4.28 7.63
N ASN A 271 5.87 4.78 6.80
CA ASN A 271 6.89 3.96 6.18
C ASN A 271 8.27 4.65 6.30
N PRO A 272 9.36 3.89 6.53
CA PRO A 272 10.69 4.45 6.67
C PRO A 272 11.15 5.31 5.49
N LEU A 273 12.04 6.27 5.75
CA LEU A 273 12.65 7.12 4.71
C LEU A 273 13.78 6.40 3.94
N GLY A 274 14.21 5.23 4.41
CA GLY A 274 15.38 4.54 3.87
C GLY A 274 15.37 3.04 4.13
N ALA A 275 16.56 2.45 4.03
CA ALA A 275 16.83 1.02 4.09
C ALA A 275 16.91 0.47 5.53
N PHE A 276 15.88 0.74 6.34
CA PHE A 276 15.77 0.23 7.71
C PHE A 276 14.33 -0.19 8.04
N LEU A 277 14.15 -0.99 9.08
CA LEU A 277 12.83 -1.44 9.53
C LEU A 277 12.11 -0.34 10.31
N PRO A 278 10.77 -0.29 10.27
CA PRO A 278 10.02 0.62 11.12
C PRO A 278 10.22 0.29 12.61
N PRO A 279 10.14 1.29 13.51
CA PRO A 279 10.11 1.04 14.94
C PRO A 279 8.79 0.36 15.35
N PRO A 280 8.66 -0.16 16.59
CA PRO A 280 7.43 -0.78 17.07
C PRO A 280 6.22 0.14 16.95
N GLN A 281 5.14 -0.35 16.33
CA GLN A 281 3.96 0.43 15.97
C GLN A 281 3.34 1.17 17.15
N GLU A 282 3.11 0.51 18.28
CA GLU A 282 2.48 1.11 19.47
C GLU A 282 3.25 2.34 19.97
N SER A 283 4.58 2.21 20.09
CA SER A 283 5.44 3.31 20.53
C SER A 283 5.47 4.47 19.53
N LEU A 284 5.43 4.17 18.23
CA LEU A 284 5.43 5.18 17.19
C LEU A 284 4.07 5.88 17.09
N GLU A 285 2.98 5.14 17.25
CA GLU A 285 1.61 5.67 17.25
C GLU A 285 1.44 6.72 18.35
N GLN A 286 1.85 6.40 19.58
CA GLN A 286 1.80 7.35 20.68
C GLN A 286 2.56 8.62 20.35
N LYS A 287 3.79 8.48 19.80
CA LYS A 287 4.60 9.64 19.43
C LYS A 287 3.97 10.47 18.31
N TYR A 288 3.34 9.82 17.33
CA TYR A 288 2.59 10.50 16.28
C TYR A 288 1.40 11.27 16.83
N LYS A 289 0.62 10.66 17.72
CA LYS A 289 -0.54 11.29 18.38
C LYS A 289 -0.10 12.53 19.16
N GLU A 290 0.96 12.44 19.96
CA GLU A 290 1.54 13.57 20.70
C GLU A 290 1.98 14.70 19.76
N GLU A 291 2.85 14.42 18.79
CA GLU A 291 3.45 15.45 17.92
C GLU A 291 2.42 16.17 17.04
N LEU A 292 1.48 15.42 16.46
CA LEU A 292 0.43 15.97 15.60
C LEU A 292 -0.60 16.77 16.40
N MET A 293 -0.96 16.32 17.60
CA MET A 293 -1.85 17.06 18.50
C MET A 293 -1.19 18.34 19.01
N ASP A 294 0.00 18.26 19.60
CA ASP A 294 0.66 19.40 20.25
C ASP A 294 1.07 20.49 19.26
N THR A 295 1.42 20.09 18.04
CA THR A 295 1.92 21.02 17.02
C THR A 295 0.79 21.60 16.16
N PHE A 296 -0.19 20.77 15.78
CA PHE A 296 -1.19 21.12 14.77
C PHE A 296 -2.64 20.99 15.25
N GLY A 297 -2.90 20.34 16.38
CA GLY A 297 -4.27 20.02 16.84
C GLY A 297 -4.93 18.91 16.03
N ILE A 298 -4.15 18.00 15.44
CA ILE A 298 -4.65 16.91 14.60
C ILE A 298 -4.86 15.64 15.44
N SER A 299 -5.99 14.97 15.22
CA SER A 299 -6.31 13.66 15.79
C SER A 299 -6.46 12.60 14.69
N PHE A 300 -6.19 11.34 15.01
CA PHE A 300 -6.40 10.18 14.14
C PHE A 300 -6.62 8.93 15.00
N ASN A 301 -7.19 7.87 14.42
CA ASN A 301 -7.57 6.66 15.14
C ASN A 301 -6.34 5.76 15.41
N ASN A 302 -5.70 5.24 14.36
CA ASN A 302 -4.57 4.31 14.45
C ASN A 302 -3.42 4.70 13.51
N LEU A 303 -2.21 4.26 13.87
CA LEU A 303 -1.02 4.32 13.02
C LEU A 303 -0.62 2.92 12.60
N TYR A 304 -0.47 2.70 11.30
CA TYR A 304 0.07 1.46 10.75
C TYR A 304 1.52 1.66 10.30
N THR A 305 2.41 0.77 10.72
CA THR A 305 3.80 0.77 10.22
C THR A 305 3.96 -0.20 9.06
N MET A 306 4.62 0.24 7.99
CA MET A 306 4.90 -0.59 6.83
C MET A 306 6.40 -0.61 6.54
N THR A 307 6.99 -1.80 6.38
CA THR A 307 8.36 -1.93 5.88
C THR A 307 8.40 -1.57 4.39
N ASN A 308 9.43 -0.85 3.96
CA ASN A 308 9.59 -0.56 2.54
C ASN A 308 9.87 -1.85 1.76
N ILE A 309 8.88 -2.32 1.00
CA ILE A 309 9.05 -3.53 0.21
C ILE A 309 10.10 -3.29 -0.90
N PRO A 310 11.09 -4.19 -1.09
CA PRO A 310 12.20 -4.00 -2.04
C PRO A 310 11.74 -4.28 -3.48
N VAL A 311 10.77 -3.52 -3.97
CA VAL A 311 10.24 -3.58 -5.33
C VAL A 311 10.23 -2.19 -5.98
N LYS A 312 10.22 -2.18 -7.32
CA LYS A 312 10.07 -0.97 -8.13
C LYS A 312 11.06 0.13 -7.75
N ARG A 313 10.61 1.39 -7.59
CA ARG A 313 11.46 2.55 -7.31
C ARG A 313 12.39 2.32 -6.12
N PHE A 314 11.92 1.64 -5.08
CA PHE A 314 12.74 1.38 -3.91
C PHE A 314 13.82 0.32 -4.19
N ALA A 315 13.49 -0.77 -4.90
CA ALA A 315 14.48 -1.75 -5.35
C ALA A 315 15.56 -1.12 -6.26
N ASP A 316 15.11 -0.32 -7.21
CA ASP A 316 15.93 0.43 -8.15
C ASP A 316 16.90 1.37 -7.42
N PHE A 317 16.38 2.11 -6.43
CA PHE A 317 17.16 3.00 -5.57
C PHE A 317 18.25 2.23 -4.80
N LEU A 318 17.90 1.14 -4.13
CA LEU A 318 18.84 0.31 -3.38
C LEU A 318 19.91 -0.28 -4.30
N HIS A 319 19.50 -0.81 -5.46
CA HIS A 319 20.42 -1.42 -6.42
C HIS A 319 21.44 -0.41 -6.95
N ARG A 320 21.01 0.82 -7.29
CA ARG A 320 21.91 1.88 -7.77
C ARG A 320 22.95 2.31 -6.76
N ARG A 321 22.64 2.22 -5.46
CA ARG A 321 23.54 2.57 -4.37
C ARG A 321 24.40 1.41 -3.89
N GLY A 322 24.20 0.21 -4.42
CA GLY A 322 24.86 -1.00 -3.91
C GLY A 322 24.32 -1.46 -2.56
N GLU A 323 23.17 -0.94 -2.12
CA GLU A 323 22.55 -1.20 -0.81
C GLU A 323 21.54 -2.37 -0.85
N LEU A 324 21.23 -2.92 -2.03
CA LEU A 324 20.20 -3.96 -2.17
C LEU A 324 20.55 -5.24 -1.42
N GLU A 325 21.80 -5.70 -1.46
CA GLU A 325 22.22 -6.91 -0.76
C GLU A 325 22.11 -6.76 0.76
N GLU A 326 22.65 -5.66 1.29
CA GLU A 326 22.57 -5.34 2.73
C GLU A 326 21.13 -5.20 3.20
N TYR A 327 20.26 -4.58 2.39
CA TYR A 327 18.85 -4.45 2.75
C TYR A 327 18.12 -5.80 2.71
N MET A 328 18.37 -6.65 1.70
CA MET A 328 17.79 -7.99 1.66
C MET A 328 18.26 -8.84 2.85
N ASP A 329 19.54 -8.75 3.22
CA ASP A 329 20.09 -9.39 4.42
C ASP A 329 19.40 -8.91 5.70
N LEU A 330 19.18 -7.59 5.84
CA LEU A 330 18.41 -7.03 6.96
C LEU A 330 17.02 -7.67 7.06
N LEU A 331 16.30 -7.79 5.94
CA LEU A 331 14.96 -8.38 5.94
C LEU A 331 14.99 -9.86 6.34
N VAL A 332 15.95 -10.64 5.83
CA VAL A 332 16.09 -12.07 6.17
C VAL A 332 16.46 -12.27 7.63
N ARG A 333 17.45 -11.50 8.15
CA ARG A 333 17.89 -11.59 9.55
C ARG A 333 16.80 -11.22 10.55
N ASN A 334 15.83 -10.40 10.13
CA ASN A 334 14.70 -10.00 10.95
C ASN A 334 13.41 -10.73 10.54
N PHE A 335 13.50 -11.85 9.83
CA PHE A 335 12.33 -12.68 9.55
C PHE A 335 11.62 -13.05 10.86
N ASN A 336 10.32 -12.79 10.92
CA ASN A 336 9.46 -13.10 12.04
C ASN A 336 8.38 -14.08 11.59
N LEU A 337 8.43 -15.31 12.12
CA LEU A 337 7.51 -16.37 11.74
C LEU A 337 6.06 -16.06 12.14
N ASP A 338 5.83 -15.33 13.24
CA ASP A 338 4.50 -14.96 13.73
C ASP A 338 3.74 -14.05 12.76
N THR A 339 4.46 -13.36 11.87
CA THR A 339 3.82 -12.51 10.85
C THR A 339 3.20 -13.31 9.71
N THR A 340 3.58 -14.58 9.54
CA THR A 340 3.19 -15.38 8.37
C THR A 340 1.70 -15.72 8.34
N GLU A 341 1.06 -15.85 9.51
CA GLU A 341 -0.37 -16.12 9.63
C GLU A 341 -1.23 -14.91 9.23
N ASN A 342 -0.69 -13.70 9.40
CA ASN A 342 -1.39 -12.43 9.19
C ASN A 342 -0.97 -11.73 7.90
N LEU A 343 -0.32 -12.44 6.96
CA LEU A 343 0.07 -11.84 5.69
C LEU A 343 -1.16 -11.44 4.87
N MET A 344 -1.15 -10.23 4.31
CA MET A 344 -2.26 -9.71 3.49
C MET A 344 -2.69 -10.69 2.41
N CYS A 345 -1.74 -11.36 1.75
CA CYS A 345 -2.04 -12.29 0.65
C CYS A 345 -2.81 -13.55 1.07
N MET A 346 -2.94 -13.82 2.37
CA MET A 346 -3.74 -14.94 2.87
C MET A 346 -5.23 -14.66 2.75
N GLU A 347 -5.68 -13.43 2.99
CA GLU A 347 -7.11 -13.08 3.02
C GLU A 347 -7.52 -11.94 2.07
N THR A 348 -6.55 -11.35 1.37
CA THR A 348 -6.78 -10.33 0.35
C THR A 348 -6.77 -10.92 -1.05
N VAL A 349 -7.60 -10.37 -1.93
CA VAL A 349 -7.45 -10.46 -3.38
C VAL A 349 -7.38 -9.05 -3.95
N SER A 350 -6.33 -8.75 -4.73
CA SER A 350 -6.19 -7.46 -5.40
C SER A 350 -6.55 -7.57 -6.88
N VAL A 351 -7.29 -6.58 -7.38
CA VAL A 351 -7.61 -6.42 -8.79
C VAL A 351 -6.95 -5.16 -9.33
N GLY A 352 -6.22 -5.32 -10.44
CA GLY A 352 -5.62 -4.21 -11.15
C GLY A 352 -6.61 -3.43 -11.99
N TRP A 353 -6.22 -2.22 -12.39
CA TRP A 353 -6.98 -1.34 -13.28
C TRP A 353 -7.38 -1.99 -14.61
N ASP A 354 -6.67 -3.03 -15.05
CA ASP A 354 -6.90 -3.82 -16.25
C ASP A 354 -7.75 -5.08 -16.00
N GLY A 355 -8.29 -5.24 -14.79
CA GLY A 355 -9.11 -6.38 -14.39
C GLY A 355 -8.31 -7.65 -14.09
N LYS A 356 -6.98 -7.63 -14.08
CA LYS A 356 -6.18 -8.79 -13.66
C LYS A 356 -6.25 -9.01 -12.15
N ILE A 357 -6.23 -10.28 -11.74
CA ILE A 357 -6.39 -10.71 -10.34
C ILE A 357 -5.04 -11.14 -9.76
N TYR A 358 -4.76 -10.72 -8.54
CA TYR A 358 -3.49 -10.92 -7.83
C TYR A 358 -3.70 -11.32 -6.36
N ASP A 359 -2.72 -11.99 -5.77
CA ASP A 359 -2.80 -12.36 -4.36
C ASP A 359 -2.71 -11.15 -3.40
N CYS A 360 -2.01 -10.08 -3.81
CA CYS A 360 -1.87 -8.84 -3.06
C CYS A 360 -1.35 -7.71 -3.97
N ASP A 361 -1.32 -6.47 -3.48
CA ASP A 361 -0.80 -5.32 -4.24
C ASP A 361 0.66 -5.51 -4.68
N PHE A 362 1.54 -6.10 -3.85
CA PHE A 362 2.94 -6.32 -4.25
C PHE A 362 3.07 -7.33 -5.40
N ASN A 363 2.28 -8.41 -5.36
CA ASN A 363 2.20 -9.37 -6.46
C ASN A 363 1.66 -8.70 -7.73
N GLN A 364 0.69 -7.79 -7.60
CA GLN A 364 0.22 -6.96 -8.70
C GLN A 364 1.33 -6.12 -9.33
N GLN A 365 2.11 -5.40 -8.51
CA GLN A 365 3.18 -4.55 -9.04
C GLN A 365 4.26 -5.36 -9.75
N LEU A 366 4.48 -6.61 -9.34
CA LEU A 366 5.41 -7.56 -9.98
C LEU A 366 4.80 -8.37 -11.13
N GLY A 367 3.49 -8.27 -11.35
CA GLY A 367 2.79 -8.97 -12.43
C GLY A 367 2.60 -10.47 -12.16
N PHE A 368 2.55 -10.89 -10.89
CA PHE A 368 2.33 -12.27 -10.46
C PHE A 368 0.82 -12.54 -10.33
N GLY A 369 0.15 -12.69 -11.47
CA GLY A 369 -1.30 -12.95 -11.50
C GLY A 369 -1.67 -14.31 -10.91
N ILE A 370 -2.85 -14.41 -10.29
CA ILE A 370 -3.37 -15.69 -9.83
C ILE A 370 -3.56 -16.61 -11.04
N GLY A 371 -2.99 -17.81 -10.98
CA GLY A 371 -2.97 -18.76 -12.10
C GLY A 371 -1.80 -18.58 -13.08
N SER A 372 -0.91 -17.60 -12.88
CA SER A 372 0.35 -17.49 -13.64
C SER A 372 1.43 -18.40 -13.08
N ASP A 373 2.26 -19.01 -13.94
CA ASP A 373 3.41 -19.80 -13.52
C ASP A 373 4.65 -18.90 -13.28
N VAL A 374 4.75 -18.35 -12.07
CA VAL A 374 5.85 -17.48 -11.65
C VAL A 374 7.20 -18.21 -11.68
N SER A 375 7.21 -19.53 -11.53
CA SER A 375 8.44 -20.35 -11.59
C SER A 375 9.05 -20.36 -12.99
N LYS A 376 8.22 -20.28 -14.03
CA LYS A 376 8.64 -20.15 -15.44
C LYS A 376 8.89 -18.70 -15.87
N GLY A 377 8.85 -17.74 -14.95
CA GLY A 377 9.08 -16.33 -15.25
C GLY A 377 7.94 -15.65 -16.02
N GLN A 378 6.73 -16.22 -15.98
CA GLN A 378 5.53 -15.60 -16.55
C GLN A 378 5.08 -14.43 -15.68
N VAL A 379 5.68 -13.25 -15.92
CA VAL A 379 5.30 -11.98 -15.29
C VAL A 379 4.50 -11.15 -16.29
N PHE A 380 3.36 -10.60 -15.84
CA PHE A 380 2.37 -9.89 -16.66
C PHE A 380 1.73 -10.73 -17.79
N GLU A 381 2.00 -12.03 -17.86
CA GLU A 381 1.46 -12.96 -18.85
C GLU A 381 0.59 -14.03 -18.20
N GLY A 382 -0.49 -14.40 -18.89
CA GLY A 382 -1.53 -15.25 -18.33
C GLY A 382 -2.19 -14.63 -17.09
N GLY A 383 -2.63 -15.53 -16.20
CA GLY A 383 -3.36 -15.19 -14.99
C GLY A 383 -4.87 -15.02 -15.24
N LYS A 384 -5.64 -15.15 -14.17
CA LYS A 384 -7.08 -14.88 -14.17
C LYS A 384 -7.35 -13.37 -14.22
N THR A 385 -8.48 -13.03 -14.81
CA THR A 385 -9.08 -11.70 -14.83
C THR A 385 -10.43 -11.75 -14.13
N VAL A 386 -11.00 -10.58 -13.86
CA VAL A 386 -12.37 -10.46 -13.34
C VAL A 386 -13.41 -11.09 -14.27
N LEU A 387 -13.10 -11.35 -15.54
CA LEU A 387 -14.03 -12.04 -16.45
C LEU A 387 -14.04 -13.57 -16.24
N ASP A 388 -13.04 -14.11 -15.54
CA ASP A 388 -12.86 -15.56 -15.37
C ASP A 388 -13.51 -16.13 -14.09
N ILE A 389 -14.07 -15.28 -13.23
CA ILE A 389 -14.70 -15.67 -11.95
C ILE A 389 -16.01 -14.93 -11.74
N GLU A 390 -16.97 -15.57 -11.08
CA GLU A 390 -18.22 -14.93 -10.63
C GLU A 390 -18.15 -14.46 -9.17
N GLY A 391 -17.36 -15.14 -8.33
CA GLY A 391 -17.15 -14.82 -6.91
C GLY A 391 -15.72 -15.09 -6.45
N LEU A 392 -15.31 -14.46 -5.34
CA LEU A 392 -13.94 -14.60 -4.81
C LEU A 392 -13.66 -15.94 -4.12
N ASP A 393 -14.70 -16.69 -3.76
CA ASP A 393 -14.60 -18.03 -3.18
C ASP A 393 -14.04 -19.06 -4.17
N GLU A 394 -14.20 -18.82 -5.47
CA GLU A 394 -13.61 -19.64 -6.53
C GLU A 394 -12.07 -19.66 -6.47
N LEU A 395 -11.46 -18.62 -5.91
CA LEU A 395 -10.01 -18.47 -5.80
C LEU A 395 -9.43 -19.22 -4.60
N ALA A 396 -10.25 -19.77 -3.69
CA ALA A 396 -9.79 -20.42 -2.46
C ALA A 396 -8.88 -21.64 -2.72
N LYS A 397 -8.92 -22.22 -3.92
CA LYS A 397 -8.08 -23.36 -4.32
C LYS A 397 -6.79 -22.94 -5.02
N ASP A 398 -6.66 -21.67 -5.40
CA ASP A 398 -5.47 -21.17 -6.08
C ASP A 398 -4.31 -20.99 -5.08
N THR A 399 -3.10 -21.35 -5.52
CA THR A 399 -1.90 -21.22 -4.70
C THR A 399 -1.38 -19.79 -4.73
N ILE A 400 -1.05 -19.25 -3.56
CA ILE A 400 -0.43 -17.92 -3.46
C ILE A 400 0.99 -17.95 -4.06
N ALA A 401 1.28 -16.94 -4.88
CA ALA A 401 2.62 -16.69 -5.37
C ALA A 401 3.46 -15.97 -4.32
N PHE A 402 4.63 -16.54 -3.99
CA PHE A 402 5.61 -15.93 -3.09
C PHE A 402 6.94 -15.81 -3.82
N ASP A 403 7.68 -14.74 -3.56
CA ASP A 403 9.02 -14.49 -4.07
C ASP A 403 9.83 -13.65 -3.05
N ASN A 404 11.04 -13.23 -3.41
CA ASN A 404 11.98 -12.58 -2.50
C ASN A 404 11.44 -11.26 -1.89
N HIS A 405 10.46 -10.59 -2.49
CA HIS A 405 9.86 -9.38 -1.88
C HIS A 405 9.08 -9.70 -0.60
N CYS A 406 8.63 -10.95 -0.42
CA CYS A 406 7.86 -11.38 0.74
C CYS A 406 8.63 -11.28 2.06
N TYR A 407 9.97 -11.27 2.03
CA TYR A 407 10.77 -10.96 3.23
C TYR A 407 10.47 -9.57 3.78
N GLY A 408 10.06 -8.60 2.96
CA GLY A 408 9.60 -7.29 3.44
C GLY A 408 8.28 -7.36 4.20
N CYS A 409 7.41 -8.31 3.86
CA CYS A 409 6.14 -8.51 4.56
C CYS A 409 6.30 -9.28 5.87
N THR A 410 7.36 -10.07 6.01
CA THR A 410 7.60 -10.90 7.20
C THR A 410 8.74 -10.42 8.09
N ALA A 411 9.42 -9.32 7.74
CA ALA A 411 10.49 -8.77 8.57
C ALA A 411 9.93 -7.94 9.73
N GLY A 412 10.52 -8.09 10.91
CA GLY A 412 10.17 -7.32 12.11
C GLY A 412 8.73 -7.57 12.55
N MET A 413 7.93 -6.51 12.60
CA MET A 413 6.49 -6.59 12.94
C MET A 413 5.60 -6.89 11.73
N GLY A 414 6.19 -7.07 10.55
CA GLY A 414 5.45 -7.29 9.30
C GLY A 414 5.06 -6.00 8.58
N SER A 415 4.37 -6.15 7.45
CA SER A 415 3.86 -5.05 6.61
C SER A 415 2.43 -5.30 6.12
N SER A 416 1.70 -6.17 6.81
CA SER A 416 0.35 -6.63 6.43
C SER A 416 -0.70 -6.10 7.38
#